data_AF-A0A0M0BUJ7-F1
#
_entry.id   AF-A0A0M0BUJ7-F1
#
_cell.length_a   1.000
_cell.length_b   1.000
_cell.length_c   1.000
_cell.angle_alpha   90.00
_cell.angle_beta   90.00
_cell.angle_gamma   90.00
#
_symmetry.space_group_name_H-M   'P 1'
#
loop_
_entity.id
_entity.type
_entity.pdbx_description
1 polymer ?
#
loop_
_entity_poly.entity_id
_entity_poly.type
_entity_poly.pdbx_seq_one_letter_code
_entity_poly.pdbx_strand_id
1 'polypeptide(L)'
;MSIQDEAELFMAMRNYSCEEREKCDEGIDIIALDTASKEKVLLRIVETKSKSGFIGIDTVRKMLEAIELEDYDKVYLFGKRFTDAAKQELIHNDIQRISEGYMPKFKPERLYLRINQYVNDLCKVKCGKIPEKESDCKGDCRIRVISDNASFHFEQGWINLMKKDLKQLLSLNGTKKSE
;
A
#
# COMPACT_ATOMS: atom_id res chain seq x y z
N MET A 1 0.47 -6.64 12.03
CA MET A 1 0.68 -5.75 10.88
C MET A 1 -0.40 -4.70 10.95
N SER A 2 -0.05 -3.42 10.90
CA SER A 2 -1.06 -2.37 11.03
C SER A 2 -1.87 -2.26 9.73
N ILE A 3 -3.10 -1.75 9.80
CA ILE A 3 -3.90 -1.49 8.61
C ILE A 3 -3.29 -0.37 7.75
N GLN A 4 -2.54 0.55 8.37
CA GLN A 4 -1.78 1.59 7.69
C GLN A 4 -0.66 0.96 6.84
N ASP A 5 0.07 -0.04 7.36
CA ASP A 5 1.09 -0.76 6.60
C ASP A 5 0.51 -1.46 5.36
N GLU A 6 -0.77 -1.87 5.42
CA GLU A 6 -1.48 -2.46 4.29
C GLU A 6 -1.91 -1.43 3.26
N ALA A 7 -2.27 -0.21 3.70
CA ALA A 7 -2.52 0.91 2.80
C ALA A 7 -1.24 1.31 2.04
N GLU A 8 -0.11 1.44 2.74
CA GLU A 8 1.18 1.72 2.09
C GLU A 8 1.57 0.64 1.09
N LEU A 9 1.45 -0.63 1.48
CA LEU A 9 1.71 -1.75 0.58
C LEU A 9 0.79 -1.71 -0.65
N PHE A 10 -0.49 -1.41 -0.44
CA PHE A 10 -1.47 -1.33 -1.51
C PHE A 10 -1.13 -0.21 -2.50
N MET A 11 -0.82 1.00 -2.03
CA MET A 11 -0.39 2.11 -2.88
C MET A 11 0.87 1.76 -3.67
N ALA A 12 1.88 1.20 -3.00
CA ALA A 12 3.12 0.79 -3.65
C ALA A 12 2.84 -0.24 -4.76
N MET A 13 1.97 -1.22 -4.52
CA MET A 13 1.59 -2.25 -5.49
C MET A 13 0.78 -1.73 -6.67
N ARG A 14 -0.03 -0.69 -6.43
CA ARG A 14 -0.86 -0.05 -7.44
C ARG A 14 -0.12 1.06 -8.20
N ASN A 15 1.09 1.43 -7.76
CA ASN A 15 1.87 2.54 -8.31
C ASN A 15 1.18 3.90 -8.12
N TYR A 16 0.56 4.06 -6.96
CA TYR A 16 -0.06 5.32 -6.55
C TYR A 16 0.98 6.23 -5.90
N SER A 17 1.00 7.50 -6.28
CA SER A 17 1.78 8.57 -5.66
C SER A 17 0.92 9.25 -4.60
N CYS A 18 1.39 9.31 -3.36
CA CYS A 18 0.72 10.06 -2.29
C CYS A 18 0.93 11.56 -2.53
N GLU A 19 -0.16 12.30 -2.73
CA GLU A 19 -0.14 13.76 -2.90
C GLU A 19 -0.41 14.45 -1.57
N GLU A 20 -1.41 13.98 -0.84
CA GLU A 20 -1.84 14.59 0.41
C GLU A 20 -2.25 13.54 1.44
N ARG A 21 -2.10 13.89 2.72
CA ARG A 21 -2.52 13.06 3.84
C ARG A 21 -3.16 13.92 4.92
N GLU A 22 -4.41 13.64 5.21
CA GLU A 22 -5.22 14.41 6.17
C GLU A 22 -5.72 13.51 7.29
N LYS A 23 -5.75 14.02 8.52
CA LYS A 23 -6.35 13.34 9.65
C LYS A 23 -7.79 13.82 9.80
N CYS A 24 -8.74 12.89 9.80
CA CYS A 24 -10.15 13.17 10.00
C CYS A 24 -10.68 12.50 11.28
N ASP A 25 -11.91 12.84 11.68
CA ASP A 25 -12.50 12.38 12.95
C ASP A 25 -12.60 10.85 13.08
N GLU A 26 -12.73 10.17 11.94
CA GLU A 26 -12.92 8.72 11.85
C GLU A 26 -11.68 7.98 11.31
N GLY A 27 -10.56 8.69 11.05
CA GLY A 27 -9.37 8.05 10.51
C GLY A 27 -8.37 8.97 9.83
N ILE A 28 -7.75 8.44 8.77
CA ILE A 28 -6.76 9.14 7.95
C ILE A 28 -7.18 9.01 6.49
N ASP A 29 -7.21 10.13 5.79
CA ASP A 29 -7.35 10.19 4.35
C ASP A 29 -6.00 10.32 3.68
N ILE A 30 -5.81 9.54 2.63
CA ILE A 30 -4.66 9.64 1.74
C ILE A 30 -5.22 9.91 0.35
N ILE A 31 -4.94 11.10 -0.17
CA ILE A 31 -5.22 11.44 -1.56
C ILE A 31 -4.00 11.06 -2.37
N ALA A 32 -4.22 10.24 -3.39
CA ALA A 32 -3.17 9.72 -4.24
C ALA A 32 -3.53 9.84 -5.72
N LEU A 33 -2.52 9.83 -6.57
CA LEU A 33 -2.66 9.77 -8.01
C LEU A 33 -2.15 8.42 -8.53
N ASP A 34 -2.94 7.75 -9.36
CA ASP A 34 -2.41 6.66 -10.18
C ASP A 34 -1.43 7.26 -11.19
N THR A 35 -0.16 6.93 -11.04
CA THR A 35 0.90 7.54 -11.85
C THR A 35 0.80 7.18 -13.33
N ALA A 36 0.13 6.06 -13.66
CA ALA A 36 -0.07 5.57 -15.03
C ALA A 36 -1.31 6.17 -15.70
N SER A 37 -2.47 6.17 -15.02
CA SER A 37 -3.74 6.65 -15.58
C SER A 37 -4.07 8.10 -15.24
N LYS A 38 -3.37 8.70 -14.26
CA LYS A 38 -3.67 10.02 -13.67
C LYS A 38 -5.01 10.11 -12.94
N GLU A 39 -5.63 8.96 -12.65
CA GLU A 39 -6.84 8.90 -11.82
C GLU A 39 -6.52 9.36 -10.40
N LYS A 40 -7.41 10.19 -9.84
CA LYS A 40 -7.38 10.65 -8.46
C LYS A 40 -8.05 9.60 -7.56
N VAL A 41 -7.31 9.15 -6.56
CA VAL A 41 -7.68 8.03 -5.70
C VAL A 41 -7.73 8.49 -4.26
N LEU A 42 -8.83 8.18 -3.56
CA LEU A 42 -8.93 8.32 -2.11
C LEU A 42 -8.70 6.98 -1.44
N LEU A 43 -7.78 6.92 -0.48
CA LEU A 43 -7.63 5.81 0.45
C LEU A 43 -7.94 6.31 1.85
N ARG A 44 -9.08 5.89 2.41
CA ARG A 44 -9.45 6.22 3.79
C ARG A 44 -9.11 5.05 4.70
N ILE A 45 -8.37 5.31 5.77
CA ILE A 45 -8.00 4.34 6.81
C ILE A 45 -8.82 4.62 8.06
N VAL A 46 -9.76 3.73 8.38
CA VAL A 46 -10.67 3.91 9.51
C VAL A 46 -10.01 3.46 10.81
N GLU A 47 -9.92 4.39 11.76
CA GLU A 47 -9.46 4.12 13.12
C GLU A 47 -10.66 3.82 14.02
N THR A 48 -11.02 2.55 14.14
CA THR A 48 -12.15 2.14 15.00
C THR A 48 -11.81 2.31 16.48
N LYS A 49 -12.67 3.06 17.19
CA LYS A 49 -12.62 3.21 18.65
C LYS A 49 -13.17 1.97 19.39
N SER A 50 -13.80 1.05 18.65
CA SER A 50 -14.40 -0.15 19.24
C SER A 50 -13.34 -1.19 19.61
N LYS A 51 -13.51 -1.82 20.78
CA LYS A 51 -12.63 -2.94 21.20
C LYS A 51 -12.73 -4.16 20.27
N SER A 52 -13.88 -4.35 19.62
CA SER A 52 -14.09 -5.46 18.68
C SER A 52 -13.39 -5.25 17.34
N GLY A 53 -13.06 -4.00 17.00
CA GLY A 53 -12.39 -3.65 15.76
C GLY A 53 -13.31 -3.69 14.52
N PHE A 54 -14.62 -3.84 14.70
CA PHE A 54 -15.57 -3.84 13.60
C PHE A 54 -15.97 -2.42 13.22
N ILE A 55 -16.08 -2.21 11.91
CA ILE A 55 -16.64 -1.00 11.31
C ILE A 55 -18.09 -1.32 10.95
N GLY A 56 -19.00 -0.57 11.57
CA GLY A 56 -20.43 -0.68 11.35
C GLY A 56 -20.91 0.19 10.18
N ILE A 57 -22.17 -0.01 9.78
CA ILE A 57 -22.79 0.73 8.68
C ILE A 57 -22.87 2.23 8.98
N ASP A 58 -23.11 2.63 10.23
CA ASP A 58 -23.22 4.04 10.61
C ASP A 58 -21.90 4.79 10.40
N THR A 59 -20.76 4.16 10.69
CA THR A 59 -19.43 4.70 10.39
C THR A 59 -19.24 4.86 8.88
N VAL A 60 -19.62 3.86 8.09
CA VAL A 60 -19.54 3.95 6.63
C VAL A 60 -20.41 5.10 6.09
N ARG A 61 -21.62 5.29 6.62
CA ARG A 61 -22.52 6.36 6.15
C ARG A 61 -22.00 7.75 6.48
N LYS A 62 -21.55 7.98 7.73
CA LYS A 62 -20.92 9.25 8.11
C LYS A 62 -19.70 9.57 7.26
N MET A 63 -18.92 8.54 6.97
CA MET A 63 -17.77 8.65 6.10
C MET A 63 -18.17 9.06 4.68
N LEU A 64 -19.20 8.43 4.11
CA LEU A 64 -19.75 8.76 2.79
C LEU A 64 -20.28 10.19 2.73
N GLU A 65 -20.98 10.65 3.77
CA GLU A 65 -21.47 12.03 3.87
C GLU A 65 -20.33 13.06 3.90
N ALA A 66 -19.17 12.68 4.45
CA ALA A 66 -17.99 13.54 4.53
C ALA A 66 -17.06 13.46 3.31
N ILE A 67 -17.28 12.53 2.37
CA ILE A 67 -16.49 12.41 1.15
C ILE A 67 -17.34 12.88 -0.02
N GLU A 68 -16.88 13.91 -0.72
CA GLU A 68 -17.39 14.27 -2.04
C GLU A 68 -16.91 13.21 -3.04
N LEU A 69 -17.64 12.10 -3.19
CA LEU A 69 -17.22 10.95 -4.01
C LEU A 69 -16.96 11.34 -5.48
N GLU A 70 -17.64 12.36 -5.98
CA GLU A 70 -17.52 12.86 -7.35
C GLU A 70 -16.12 13.42 -7.66
N ASP A 71 -15.34 13.77 -6.63
CA ASP A 71 -13.98 14.29 -6.75
C ASP A 71 -12.90 13.21 -6.93
N TYR A 72 -13.29 11.93 -6.91
CA TYR A 72 -12.36 10.81 -6.91
C TYR A 72 -12.80 9.73 -7.90
N ASP A 73 -11.89 9.28 -8.75
CA ASP A 73 -12.15 8.19 -9.69
C ASP A 73 -12.26 6.84 -8.97
N LYS A 74 -11.57 6.68 -7.82
CA LYS A 74 -11.55 5.45 -7.02
C LYS A 74 -11.48 5.75 -5.53
N VAL A 75 -12.28 5.03 -4.76
CA VAL A 75 -12.27 5.11 -3.30
C VAL A 75 -12.01 3.75 -2.68
N TYR A 76 -11.03 3.70 -1.78
CA TYR A 76 -10.66 2.53 -1.00
C TYR A 76 -10.88 2.77 0.47
N LEU A 77 -11.58 1.85 1.12
CA LEU A 77 -11.78 1.89 2.57
C LEU A 77 -10.98 0.79 3.27
N PHE A 78 -10.01 1.22 4.05
CA PHE A 78 -9.15 0.36 4.86
C PHE A 78 -9.68 0.27 6.28
N GLY A 79 -9.82 -0.94 6.78
CA GLY A 79 -10.34 -1.15 8.14
C GLY A 79 -10.05 -2.54 8.66
N LYS A 80 -10.03 -2.70 9.98
CA LYS A 80 -9.69 -4.01 10.56
C LYS A 80 -10.69 -5.09 10.13
N ARG A 81 -11.98 -4.84 10.34
CA ARG A 81 -13.11 -5.71 9.96
C ARG A 81 -14.34 -4.87 9.64
N PHE A 82 -15.23 -5.41 8.82
CA PHE A 82 -16.50 -4.77 8.45
C PHE A 82 -17.66 -5.70 8.80
N THR A 83 -18.75 -5.15 9.33
CA THR A 83 -20.02 -5.90 9.45
C THR A 83 -20.59 -6.17 8.05
N ASP A 84 -21.49 -7.14 7.92
CA ASP A 84 -22.09 -7.44 6.61
C ASP A 84 -22.92 -6.28 6.07
N ALA A 85 -23.62 -5.54 6.94
CA ALA A 85 -24.33 -4.32 6.58
C ALA A 85 -23.37 -3.25 6.02
N ALA A 86 -22.22 -3.04 6.66
CA ALA A 86 -21.19 -2.13 6.15
C ALA A 86 -20.62 -2.58 4.80
N LYS A 87 -20.40 -3.90 4.60
CA LYS A 87 -19.93 -4.43 3.31
C LYS A 87 -20.93 -4.15 2.18
N GLN A 88 -22.23 -4.32 2.43
CA GLN A 88 -23.28 -4.07 1.43
C GLN A 88 -23.36 -2.57 1.09
N GLU A 89 -23.28 -1.70 2.09
CA GLU A 89 -23.27 -0.25 1.89
C GLU A 89 -22.07 0.19 1.02
N LEU A 90 -20.87 -0.36 1.27
CA LEU A 90 -19.69 -0.06 0.44
C LEU A 90 -19.85 -0.54 -1.00
N ILE A 91 -20.40 -1.74 -1.22
CA ILE A 91 -20.66 -2.26 -2.56
C ILE A 91 -21.67 -1.40 -3.30
N HIS A 92 -22.73 -0.94 -2.61
CA HIS A 92 -23.75 -0.08 -3.20
C HIS A 92 -23.20 1.24 -3.72
N ASN A 93 -22.15 1.77 -3.08
CA ASN A 93 -21.52 3.04 -3.42
C ASN A 93 -20.21 2.88 -4.24
N ASP A 94 -19.97 1.69 -4.82
CA ASP A 94 -18.75 1.34 -5.57
C ASP A 94 -17.42 1.58 -4.83
N ILE A 95 -17.44 1.43 -3.49
CA ILE A 95 -16.24 1.59 -2.65
C ILE A 95 -15.57 0.24 -2.41
N GLN A 96 -14.29 0.15 -2.77
CA GLN A 96 -13.50 -1.05 -2.54
C GLN A 96 -12.99 -1.13 -1.11
N ARG A 97 -13.41 -2.15 -0.36
CA ARG A 97 -12.90 -2.38 0.99
C ARG A 97 -11.60 -3.19 1.01
N ILE A 98 -10.73 -2.88 1.96
CA ILE A 98 -9.54 -3.66 2.30
C ILE A 98 -9.53 -3.90 3.80
N SER A 99 -9.34 -5.15 4.22
CA SER A 99 -9.34 -5.50 5.65
C SER A 99 -8.27 -6.48 6.05
N GLU A 100 -8.07 -6.67 7.35
CA GLU A 100 -7.21 -7.75 7.84
C GLU A 100 -7.75 -9.08 7.28
N GLY A 101 -6.90 -9.80 6.53
CA GLY A 101 -7.26 -11.06 5.87
C GLY A 101 -7.98 -10.92 4.53
N TYR A 102 -8.34 -9.71 4.08
CA TYR A 102 -8.91 -9.46 2.76
C TYR A 102 -8.19 -8.31 2.06
N MET A 103 -7.26 -8.68 1.18
CA MET A 103 -6.58 -7.76 0.26
C MET A 103 -6.80 -8.28 -1.16
N PRO A 104 -7.02 -7.41 -2.16
CA PRO A 104 -7.08 -7.83 -3.55
C PRO A 104 -5.87 -8.69 -3.90
N LYS A 105 -6.12 -9.82 -4.58
CA LYS A 105 -5.04 -10.71 -5.00
C LYS A 105 -4.12 -9.97 -5.97
N PHE A 106 -2.82 -10.04 -5.71
CA PHE A 106 -1.81 -9.56 -6.64
C PHE A 106 -1.19 -10.74 -7.35
N LYS A 107 -0.96 -10.57 -8.66
CA LYS A 107 -0.16 -11.50 -9.44
C LYS A 107 1.29 -11.47 -8.90
N PRO A 108 1.90 -12.61 -8.52
CA PRO A 108 3.26 -12.66 -7.99
C PRO A 108 4.28 -11.93 -8.88
N GLU A 109 4.11 -12.02 -10.20
CA GLU A 109 4.95 -11.37 -11.19
C GLU A 109 4.89 -9.85 -11.06
N ARG A 110 3.70 -9.29 -10.82
CA ARG A 110 3.53 -7.84 -10.62
C ARG A 110 4.20 -7.38 -9.33
N LEU A 111 4.12 -8.18 -8.26
CA LEU A 111 4.81 -7.88 -7.00
C LEU A 111 6.33 -7.92 -7.18
N TYR A 112 6.84 -8.94 -7.87
CA TYR A 112 8.26 -9.07 -8.15
C TYR A 112 8.80 -7.91 -8.99
N LEU A 113 8.11 -7.57 -10.08
CA LEU A 113 8.46 -6.40 -10.92
C LEU A 113 8.49 -5.11 -10.10
N ARG A 114 7.53 -4.94 -9.17
CA ARG A 114 7.48 -3.75 -8.33
C ARG A 114 8.63 -3.71 -7.32
N ILE A 115 8.98 -4.83 -6.72
CA ILE A 115 10.16 -4.96 -5.86
C ILE A 115 11.42 -4.53 -6.62
N ASN A 116 11.61 -5.04 -7.84
CA ASN A 116 12.78 -4.71 -8.67
C ASN A 116 12.84 -3.22 -9.04
N GLN A 117 11.69 -2.58 -9.28
CA GLN A 117 11.64 -1.12 -9.48
C GLN A 117 12.17 -0.37 -8.25
N TYR A 118 11.69 -0.71 -7.04
CA TYR A 118 12.17 -0.08 -5.81
C TYR A 118 13.65 -0.36 -5.53
N VAL A 119 14.14 -1.57 -5.81
CA VAL A 119 15.57 -1.91 -5.72
C VAL A 119 16.37 -1.02 -6.65
N ASN A 120 15.96 -0.90 -7.92
CA ASN A 120 16.64 -0.07 -8.91
C ASN A 120 16.66 1.40 -8.52
N ASP A 121 15.54 1.94 -8.07
CA ASP A 121 15.44 3.33 -7.63
C ASP A 121 16.33 3.58 -6.42
N LEU A 122 16.28 2.72 -5.40
CA LEU A 122 17.15 2.83 -4.23
C LEU A 122 18.63 2.70 -4.58
N CYS A 123 18.99 1.81 -5.52
CA CYS A 123 20.35 1.68 -6.03
C CYS A 123 20.81 2.94 -6.76
N LYS A 124 20.00 3.52 -7.65
CA LYS A 124 20.32 4.80 -8.31
C LYS A 124 20.54 5.90 -7.27
N VAL A 125 19.65 6.03 -6.29
CA VAL A 125 19.73 7.11 -5.32
C VAL A 125 20.90 6.90 -4.33
N LYS A 126 21.21 5.66 -3.90
CA LYS A 126 22.30 5.41 -2.93
C LYS A 126 23.67 5.25 -3.58
N CYS A 127 23.74 4.68 -4.77
CA CYS A 127 24.99 4.28 -5.43
C CYS A 127 25.24 5.02 -6.75
N GLY A 128 24.31 5.84 -7.23
CA GLY A 128 24.40 6.58 -8.50
C GLY A 128 24.11 5.75 -9.76
N LYS A 129 23.99 4.42 -9.64
CA LYS A 129 23.72 3.51 -10.76
C LYS A 129 22.94 2.26 -10.32
N ILE A 130 22.26 1.63 -11.29
CA ILE A 130 21.76 0.25 -11.12
C ILE A 130 22.96 -0.70 -11.33
N PRO A 131 23.20 -1.67 -10.43
CA PRO A 131 24.24 -2.68 -10.64
C PRO A 131 23.84 -3.64 -11.77
N GLU A 132 24.76 -3.93 -12.68
CA GLU A 132 24.54 -4.90 -13.77
C GLU A 132 25.13 -6.27 -13.43
N LYS A 133 26.15 -6.29 -12.57
CA LYS A 133 26.82 -7.49 -12.08
C LYS A 133 27.07 -7.40 -10.58
N GLU A 134 27.28 -8.53 -9.93
CA GLU A 134 27.48 -8.59 -8.48
C GLU A 134 28.64 -7.71 -7.98
N SER A 135 29.71 -7.58 -8.77
CA SER A 135 30.87 -6.77 -8.44
C SER A 135 30.61 -5.26 -8.46
N ASP A 136 29.46 -4.81 -9.00
CA ASP A 136 29.04 -3.41 -8.91
C ASP A 136 28.56 -3.03 -7.51
N CYS A 137 28.25 -4.01 -6.66
CA CYS A 137 27.71 -3.80 -5.32
C CYS A 137 28.78 -4.02 -4.25
N LYS A 138 28.94 -3.06 -3.34
CA LYS A 138 29.74 -3.25 -2.13
C LYS A 138 29.03 -4.27 -1.24
N GLY A 139 29.67 -5.41 -0.97
CA GLY A 139 29.02 -6.64 -0.49
C GLY A 139 28.03 -6.49 0.67
N ASP A 140 28.29 -5.63 1.66
CA ASP A 140 27.38 -5.38 2.78
C ASP A 140 26.26 -4.36 2.45
N CYS A 141 25.49 -4.65 1.40
CA CYS A 141 24.40 -3.79 0.93
C CYS A 141 23.04 -4.35 1.32
N ARG A 142 22.32 -3.67 2.21
CA ARG A 142 20.96 -4.08 2.63
C ARG A 142 19.97 -4.19 1.47
N ILE A 143 20.06 -3.31 0.47
CA ILE A 143 19.18 -3.34 -0.71
C ILE A 143 19.42 -4.63 -1.50
N ARG A 144 20.70 -5.02 -1.69
CA ARG A 144 21.07 -6.27 -2.36
C ARG A 144 20.52 -7.48 -1.61
N VAL A 145 20.71 -7.55 -0.30
CA VAL A 145 20.17 -8.65 0.53
C VAL A 145 18.66 -8.79 0.36
N ILE A 146 17.92 -7.69 0.34
CA ILE A 146 16.46 -7.74 0.14
C ILE A 146 16.12 -8.17 -1.29
N SER A 147 16.87 -7.70 -2.29
CA SER A 147 16.71 -8.11 -3.69
C SER A 147 16.92 -9.62 -3.88
N ASP A 148 18.00 -10.16 -3.33
CA ASP A 148 18.34 -11.58 -3.44
C ASP A 148 17.27 -12.45 -2.75
N ASN A 149 16.80 -12.03 -1.57
CA ASN A 149 15.69 -12.68 -0.88
C ASN A 149 14.40 -12.63 -1.70
N ALA A 150 14.06 -11.49 -2.29
CA ALA A 150 12.84 -11.34 -3.08
C ALA A 150 12.83 -12.22 -4.34
N SER A 151 13.98 -12.35 -5.01
CA SER A 151 14.18 -13.28 -6.13
C SER A 151 13.91 -14.71 -5.70
N PHE A 152 14.54 -15.14 -4.60
CA PHE A 152 14.34 -16.47 -4.04
C PHE A 152 12.88 -16.71 -3.64
N HIS A 153 12.24 -15.77 -2.93
CA HIS A 153 10.84 -15.89 -2.52
C HIS A 153 9.89 -15.94 -3.72
N PHE A 154 10.19 -15.24 -4.82
CA PHE A 154 9.42 -15.30 -6.05
C PHE A 154 9.50 -16.68 -6.69
N GLU A 155 10.71 -17.24 -6.84
CA GLU A 155 10.93 -18.59 -7.38
C GLU A 155 10.21 -19.67 -6.57
N GLN A 156 10.13 -19.50 -5.24
CA GLN A 156 9.42 -20.43 -4.36
C GLN A 156 7.90 -20.18 -4.27
N GLY A 157 7.37 -19.13 -4.90
CA GLY A 157 5.96 -18.76 -4.81
C GLY A 157 5.53 -18.23 -3.43
N TRP A 158 6.47 -17.75 -2.61
CA TRP A 158 6.23 -17.30 -1.24
C TRP A 158 5.78 -15.82 -1.18
N ILE A 159 4.56 -15.57 -1.68
CA ILE A 159 3.98 -14.22 -1.82
C ILE A 159 4.02 -13.41 -0.51
N ASN A 160 3.74 -14.05 0.63
CA ASN A 160 3.75 -13.35 1.92
C ASN A 160 5.14 -12.85 2.32
N LEU A 161 6.20 -13.55 1.93
CA LEU A 161 7.57 -13.12 2.18
C LEU A 161 7.98 -12.00 1.20
N MET A 162 7.59 -12.11 -0.07
CA MET A 162 7.76 -11.01 -1.04
C MET A 162 7.10 -9.70 -0.58
N LYS A 163 5.90 -9.77 0.01
CA LYS A 163 5.25 -8.59 0.62
C LYS A 163 6.09 -7.98 1.74
N LYS A 164 6.77 -8.81 2.55
CA LYS A 164 7.69 -8.34 3.60
C LYS A 164 8.94 -7.71 3.00
N ASP A 165 9.47 -8.24 1.90
CA ASP A 165 10.61 -7.65 1.20
C ASP A 165 10.27 -6.26 0.66
N LEU A 166 9.11 -6.12 0.00
CA LEU A 166 8.63 -4.82 -0.47
C LEU A 166 8.47 -3.83 0.69
N LYS A 167 7.91 -4.26 1.83
CA LYS A 167 7.81 -3.40 3.03
C LYS A 167 9.17 -2.94 3.54
N GLN A 168 10.16 -3.81 3.58
CA GLN A 168 11.52 -3.42 3.97
C GLN A 168 12.11 -2.37 3.01
N LEU A 169 11.90 -2.52 1.70
CA LEU A 169 12.33 -1.52 0.71
C LEU A 169 11.62 -0.18 0.89
N LEU A 170 10.30 -0.19 1.16
CA LEU A 170 9.54 1.02 1.44
C LEU A 170 10.08 1.76 2.68
N SER A 171 10.43 1.05 3.75
CA SER A 171 11.04 1.65 4.94
C SER A 171 12.41 2.28 4.67
N LEU A 172 13.21 1.68 3.77
CA LEU A 172 14.50 2.24 3.34
C LEU A 172 14.36 3.47 2.43
N ASN A 173 13.21 3.62 1.76
CA ASN A 173 12.92 4.77 0.91
C ASN A 173 12.31 5.93 1.72
N GLY A 174 11.45 5.61 2.70
CA GLY A 174 10.81 6.58 3.60
C GLY A 174 11.77 7.30 4.55
N THR A 175 12.93 6.71 4.85
CA THR A 175 13.98 7.36 5.66
C THR A 175 14.58 8.63 5.01
N LYS A 176 14.24 8.93 3.75
CA LYS A 176 14.68 10.13 3.03
C LYS A 176 13.66 11.26 2.95
N LYS A 177 12.41 11.06 3.36
CA LYS A 177 11.41 12.14 3.38
C LYS A 177 11.48 13.01 4.65
N SER A 178 12.47 12.75 5.52
CA SER A 178 12.62 13.39 6.83
C SER A 178 13.94 14.18 6.99
N GLU A 179 14.65 14.46 5.90
CA GLU A 179 15.86 15.31 5.87
C GLU A 179 15.65 16.50 4.93
#